data_AF-A0A848ZKP2-F1
#
_entry.id   AF-A0A848ZKP2-F1
#
_cell.length_a   1.000
_cell.length_b   1.000
_cell.length_c   1.000
_cell.angle_alpha   90.00
_cell.angle_beta   90.00
_cell.angle_gamma   90.00
#
_symmetry.space_group_name_H-M   'P 1'
#
loop_
_entity.id
_entity.type
_entity.pdbx_description
1 polymer ?
#
loop_
_entity_poly.entity_id
_entity_poly.type
_entity_poly.pdbx_seq_one_letter_code
_entity_poly.pdbx_strand_id
1 'polypeptide(L)'
;MRKIVLLTLLTLAVACKTDEKKTEEAVSETTSLMAGADTLIYPEEKYFKSIRQITFGGNNAEAYWSFDDSKMVFQSDNKEWGMECDQMFLMNIEESFQDTIPPMISTGMGRTTCAYFLPDNEHIVYGSTHLV
;
A
#
# COMPACT_ATOMS: atom_id res chain seq x y z
N MET A 1 -32.40 -62.42 0.31
CA MET A 1 -31.71 -61.18 -0.12
C MET A 1 -32.22 -59.91 0.59
N ARG A 2 -32.53 -59.98 1.90
CA ARG A 2 -32.93 -58.82 2.73
C ARG A 2 -32.30 -58.79 4.13
N LYS A 3 -31.30 -59.65 4.35
CA LYS A 3 -30.57 -59.79 5.62
C LYS A 3 -29.04 -59.58 5.51
N ILE A 4 -28.53 -59.39 4.28
CA ILE A 4 -27.12 -59.03 4.04
C ILE A 4 -26.95 -57.49 4.01
N VAL A 5 -28.03 -56.74 3.76
CA VAL A 5 -28.02 -55.26 3.77
C VAL A 5 -28.03 -54.67 5.19
N LEU A 6 -28.42 -55.45 6.21
CA LEU A 6 -28.43 -54.97 7.60
C LEU A 6 -27.10 -55.14 8.35
N LEU A 7 -26.13 -55.86 7.79
CA LEU A 7 -24.82 -56.08 8.45
C LEU A 7 -23.72 -55.14 7.96
N THR A 8 -23.99 -54.32 6.94
CA THR A 8 -23.08 -53.29 6.42
C THR A 8 -23.41 -51.87 6.90
N LEU A 9 -24.40 -51.70 7.77
CA LEU A 9 -24.79 -50.38 8.32
C LEU A 9 -24.29 -50.11 9.75
N LEU A 10 -23.52 -51.02 10.37
CA LEU A 10 -23.12 -50.90 11.78
C LEU A 10 -21.61 -50.69 12.02
N THR A 11 -20.82 -50.40 10.98
CA THR A 11 -19.35 -50.23 11.10
C THR A 11 -18.82 -48.84 10.75
N LEU A 12 -19.67 -47.83 10.56
CA LEU A 12 -19.24 -46.45 10.23
C LEU A 12 -19.22 -45.48 11.42
N ALA A 13 -19.43 -45.93 12.66
CA ALA A 13 -19.56 -45.04 13.82
C ALA A 13 -18.32 -44.91 14.72
N VAL A 14 -17.13 -45.39 14.32
CA VAL A 14 -15.93 -45.32 15.18
C VAL A 14 -14.67 -45.04 14.36
N ALA A 15 -14.48 -43.80 13.91
CA ALA A 15 -13.15 -43.22 13.64
C ALA A 15 -13.26 -41.73 13.22
N CYS A 16 -13.49 -40.86 14.19
CA CYS A 16 -12.82 -39.56 14.22
C CYS A 16 -12.91 -39.05 15.66
N LYS A 17 -11.80 -39.21 16.39
CA LYS A 17 -11.56 -38.47 17.61
C LYS A 17 -11.57 -36.99 17.25
N THR A 18 -12.32 -36.23 18.01
CA THR A 18 -12.31 -34.78 18.03
C THR A 18 -10.92 -34.32 18.46
N ASP A 19 -10.08 -33.93 17.51
CA ASP A 19 -9.01 -32.98 17.79
C ASP A 19 -9.60 -31.60 17.48
N GLU A 20 -9.82 -30.79 18.52
CA GLU A 20 -10.02 -29.36 18.35
C GLU A 20 -8.75 -28.79 17.73
N LYS A 21 -8.71 -28.75 16.40
CA LYS A 21 -7.84 -27.84 15.68
C LYS A 21 -8.28 -26.45 16.15
N LYS A 22 -7.47 -25.85 17.03
CA LYS A 22 -7.41 -24.39 17.16
C LYS A 22 -7.36 -23.86 15.74
N THR A 23 -8.46 -23.28 15.29
CA THR A 23 -8.41 -22.28 14.24
C THR A 23 -7.55 -21.19 14.83
N GLU A 24 -6.25 -21.26 14.57
CA GLU A 24 -5.46 -20.05 14.45
C GLU A 24 -6.21 -19.25 13.38
N GLU A 25 -7.05 -18.32 13.83
CA GLU A 25 -7.42 -17.19 13.01
C GLU A 25 -6.11 -16.74 12.40
N ALA A 26 -6.02 -16.82 11.07
CA ALA A 26 -4.96 -16.13 10.36
C ALA A 26 -5.07 -14.70 10.87
N VAL A 27 -4.13 -14.32 11.74
CA VAL A 27 -3.89 -12.95 12.09
C VAL A 27 -3.61 -12.34 10.73
N SER A 28 -4.65 -11.71 10.16
CA SER A 28 -4.45 -10.72 9.14
C SER A 28 -3.47 -9.78 9.81
N GLU A 29 -2.19 -9.92 9.49
CA GLU A 29 -1.20 -8.91 9.79
C GLU A 29 -1.73 -7.68 9.07
N THR A 30 -2.55 -6.89 9.75
CA THR A 30 -2.65 -5.48 9.46
C THR A 30 -1.25 -4.98 9.73
N THR A 31 -0.39 -5.03 8.71
CA THR A 31 0.93 -4.44 8.72
C THR A 31 0.69 -3.01 9.17
N SER A 32 1.05 -2.71 10.42
CA SER A 32 0.87 -1.36 10.93
C SER A 32 1.71 -0.47 10.05
N LEU A 33 1.04 0.32 9.23
CA LEU A 33 1.70 1.29 8.37
C LEU A 33 2.42 2.35 9.19
N MET A 34 2.05 2.50 10.45
CA MET A 34 2.65 3.47 11.34
C MET A 34 4.03 2.99 11.75
N ALA A 35 5.02 3.88 11.61
CA ALA A 35 6.36 3.65 12.11
C ALA A 35 6.27 3.27 13.60
N GLY A 36 6.67 2.03 13.92
CA GLY A 36 6.83 1.59 15.29
C GLY A 36 8.06 2.23 15.94
N ALA A 37 7.98 2.44 17.25
CA ALA A 37 9.00 2.88 18.22
C ALA A 37 9.75 4.20 17.99
N ASP A 38 9.89 4.71 16.76
CA ASP A 38 10.59 5.95 16.46
C ASP A 38 9.58 7.09 16.29
N THR A 39 9.39 7.90 17.34
CA THR A 39 8.34 8.91 17.35
C THR A 39 8.79 10.14 16.54
N LEU A 40 8.40 10.19 15.26
CA LEU A 40 8.35 11.44 14.47
C LEU A 40 7.44 12.50 15.14
N ILE A 41 6.61 12.07 16.09
CA ILE A 41 5.76 12.91 16.92
C ILE A 41 6.60 13.45 18.09
N TYR A 42 6.74 14.78 18.16
CA TYR A 42 7.38 15.45 19.28
C TYR A 42 6.58 15.30 20.58
N PRO A 43 7.25 15.32 21.76
CA PRO A 43 6.55 15.19 23.05
C PRO A 43 5.43 16.22 23.28
N GLU A 44 5.54 17.41 22.68
CA GLU A 44 4.56 18.49 22.82
C GLU A 44 3.39 18.38 21.83
N GLU A 45 3.47 17.51 20.82
CA GLU A 45 2.44 17.29 19.81
C GLU A 45 1.31 16.41 20.36
N LYS A 46 0.06 16.86 20.25
CA LYS A 46 -1.10 16.26 20.93
C LYS A 46 -2.22 15.81 19.99
N TYR A 47 -2.15 16.16 18.72
CA TYR A 47 -3.22 15.91 17.75
C TYR A 47 -2.93 14.71 16.86
N PHE A 48 -1.66 14.42 16.56
CA PHE A 48 -1.31 13.26 15.77
C PHE A 48 -1.34 11.98 16.60
N LYS A 49 -2.21 11.04 16.20
CA LYS A 49 -2.19 9.67 16.71
C LYS A 49 -0.93 8.91 16.24
N SER A 50 -0.50 9.19 15.02
CA SER A 50 0.62 8.52 14.36
C SER A 50 1.12 9.37 13.19
N ILE A 51 2.42 9.29 12.91
CA ILE A 51 3.08 9.92 11.76
C ILE A 51 3.98 8.87 11.12
N ARG A 52 4.04 8.87 9.78
CA ARG A 52 4.98 8.07 8.99
C ARG A 52 5.62 8.94 7.92
N GLN A 53 6.93 8.80 7.76
CA GLN A 53 7.66 9.33 6.63
C GLN A 53 7.69 8.30 5.49
N ILE A 54 7.42 8.75 4.27
CA ILE A 54 7.31 7.89 3.07
C ILE A 54 8.33 8.23 1.98
N THR A 55 8.93 9.43 2.02
CA THR A 55 9.96 9.87 1.09
C THR A 55 11.17 10.41 1.87
N PHE A 56 12.36 10.30 1.27
CA PHE A 56 13.62 10.63 1.92
C PHE A 56 14.51 11.39 0.93
N GLY A 57 14.98 12.56 1.35
CA GLY A 57 15.71 13.47 0.47
C GLY A 57 14.82 14.19 -0.55
N GLY A 58 15.46 15.01 -1.40
CA GLY A 58 14.80 15.83 -2.42
C GLY A 58 13.83 16.88 -1.87
N ASN A 59 13.24 17.65 -2.78
CA ASN A 59 12.05 18.43 -2.53
C ASN A 59 10.85 17.61 -2.99
N ASN A 60 9.97 17.26 -2.04
CA ASN A 60 8.73 16.53 -2.32
C ASN A 60 7.54 17.46 -2.09
N ALA A 61 6.62 17.54 -3.04
CA ALA A 61 5.51 18.49 -3.01
C ALA A 61 4.26 17.94 -3.72
N GLU A 62 3.15 18.67 -3.57
CA GLU A 62 1.95 18.50 -4.40
C GLU A 62 1.44 17.03 -4.46
N ALA A 63 1.27 16.41 -3.30
CA ALA A 63 0.71 15.06 -3.20
C ALA A 63 -0.83 15.09 -3.29
N TYR A 64 -1.40 14.23 -4.13
CA TYR A 64 -2.85 14.07 -4.31
C TYR A 64 -3.25 12.61 -4.19
N TRP A 65 -4.38 12.36 -3.53
CA TRP A 65 -4.94 11.03 -3.31
C TRP A 65 -5.77 10.56 -4.51
N SER A 66 -5.75 9.26 -4.78
CA SER A 66 -6.78 8.62 -5.59
C SER A 66 -8.13 8.67 -4.87
N PHE A 67 -9.24 8.56 -5.61
CA PHE A 67 -10.60 8.60 -5.06
C PHE A 67 -10.93 7.43 -4.13
N ASP A 68 -10.19 6.31 -4.25
CA ASP A 68 -10.33 5.13 -3.39
C ASP A 68 -9.33 5.10 -2.22
N ASP A 69 -8.59 6.19 -1.99
CA ASP A 69 -7.57 6.32 -0.96
C ASP A 69 -6.42 5.29 -1.04
N SER A 70 -6.26 4.58 -2.16
CA SER A 70 -5.26 3.51 -2.30
C SER A 70 -3.89 3.98 -2.82
N LYS A 71 -3.84 5.11 -3.53
CA LYS A 71 -2.65 5.63 -4.18
C LYS A 71 -2.46 7.12 -3.95
N MET A 72 -1.22 7.56 -4.10
CA MET A 72 -0.88 8.97 -4.22
C MET A 72 -0.02 9.23 -5.45
N VAL A 73 -0.23 10.39 -6.07
CA VAL A 73 0.67 10.98 -7.05
C VAL A 73 1.32 12.19 -6.40
N PHE A 74 2.62 12.37 -6.57
CA PHE A 74 3.37 13.47 -5.98
C PHE A 74 4.52 13.94 -6.87
N GLN A 75 4.96 15.16 -6.61
CA GLN A 75 6.12 15.76 -7.26
C GLN A 75 7.40 15.48 -6.48
N SER A 76 8.50 15.17 -7.17
CA SER A 76 9.83 15.19 -6.56
C SER A 76 10.92 15.62 -7.55
N ASP A 77 11.94 16.31 -7.03
CA ASP A 77 13.20 16.63 -7.72
C ASP A 77 14.40 15.86 -7.13
N ASN A 78 14.14 14.73 -6.45
CA ASN A 78 15.17 14.00 -5.73
C ASN A 78 16.36 13.58 -6.62
N LYS A 79 17.51 14.21 -6.39
CA LYS A 79 18.76 13.94 -7.13
C LYS A 79 19.28 12.53 -6.93
N GLU A 80 19.00 11.90 -5.79
CA GLU A 80 19.38 10.51 -5.54
C GLU A 80 18.59 9.54 -6.42
N TRP A 81 17.41 9.95 -6.90
CA TRP A 81 16.62 9.24 -7.90
C TRP A 81 17.02 9.60 -9.34
N GLY A 82 18.06 10.43 -9.52
CA GLY A 82 18.54 10.90 -10.82
C GLY A 82 17.73 12.04 -11.43
N MET A 83 16.95 12.77 -10.63
CA MET A 83 16.10 13.85 -11.13
C MET A 83 16.85 15.18 -11.18
N GLU A 84 16.75 15.87 -12.31
CA GLU A 84 17.31 17.22 -12.51
C GLU A 84 16.25 18.32 -12.26
N CYS A 85 14.98 17.94 -12.26
CA CYS A 85 13.86 18.83 -11.99
C CYS A 85 12.62 18.03 -11.57
N ASP A 86 11.58 18.75 -11.15
CA ASP A 86 10.30 18.19 -10.70
C ASP A 86 9.66 17.21 -11.70
N GLN A 87 9.58 15.94 -11.30
CA GLN A 87 8.91 14.85 -12.02
C GLN A 87 7.75 14.28 -11.18
N MET A 88 6.80 13.61 -11.85
CA MET A 88 5.64 12.99 -11.20
C MET A 88 5.89 11.53 -10.90
N PHE A 89 5.58 11.13 -9.68
CA PHE A 89 5.75 9.79 -9.17
C PHE A 89 4.43 9.25 -8.62
N LEU A 90 4.22 7.95 -8.78
CA LEU A 90 3.06 7.22 -8.29
C LEU A 90 3.48 6.29 -7.17
N MET A 91 2.65 6.17 -6.14
CA MET A 91 2.84 5.20 -5.06
C MET A 91 1.53 4.60 -4.59
N ASN A 92 1.60 3.39 -4.06
CA ASN A 92 0.56 2.86 -3.16
C ASN A 92 0.81 3.39 -1.75
N ILE A 93 -0.25 3.61 -0.97
CA ILE A 93 -0.15 4.26 0.36
C ILE A 93 0.69 3.48 1.38
N GLU A 94 0.87 2.18 1.15
CA GLU A 94 1.62 1.29 2.03
C GLU A 94 3.12 1.30 1.76
N GLU A 95 3.54 1.97 0.69
CA GLU A 95 4.94 2.02 0.26
C GLU A 95 5.73 3.10 1.01
N SER A 96 7.04 2.92 1.05
CA SER A 96 8.00 3.89 1.57
C SER A 96 9.26 3.80 0.71
N PHE A 97 9.84 4.95 0.39
CA PHE A 97 10.91 5.08 -0.59
C PHE A 97 12.24 5.43 0.08
N GLN A 98 12.53 4.79 1.22
CA GLN A 98 13.83 4.90 1.89
C GLN A 98 14.93 4.23 1.08
N ASP A 99 14.65 3.04 0.55
CA ASP A 99 15.62 2.17 -0.13
C ASP A 99 15.26 1.90 -1.59
N THR A 100 14.14 2.47 -2.06
CA THR A 100 13.59 2.24 -3.40
C THR A 100 13.20 3.56 -4.05
N ILE A 101 13.15 3.57 -5.38
CA ILE A 101 12.71 4.72 -6.17
C ILE A 101 11.24 4.48 -6.56
N PRO A 102 10.34 5.44 -6.34
CA PRO A 102 8.95 5.32 -6.76
C PRO A 102 8.83 5.26 -8.29
N PRO A 103 7.81 4.57 -8.84
CA PRO A 103 7.50 4.62 -10.26
C PRO A 103 7.26 6.05 -10.76
N MET A 104 8.07 6.50 -11.72
CA MET A 104 7.84 7.77 -12.42
C MET A 104 6.75 7.61 -13.47
N ILE A 105 5.79 8.53 -13.51
CA ILE A 105 4.70 8.55 -14.49
C ILE A 105 4.84 9.67 -15.52
N SER A 106 5.70 10.66 -15.25
CA SER A 106 6.08 11.67 -16.23
C SER A 106 7.16 11.14 -17.19
N THR A 107 7.44 11.91 -18.24
CA THR A 107 8.38 11.52 -19.30
C THR A 107 9.85 11.71 -18.95
N GLY A 108 10.17 12.28 -17.77
CA GLY A 108 11.53 12.72 -17.42
C GLY A 108 12.00 13.96 -18.20
N MET A 109 11.14 14.55 -19.02
CA MET A 109 11.44 15.70 -19.88
C MET A 109 10.56 16.88 -19.50
N GLY A 110 11.17 18.07 -19.36
CA GLY A 110 10.47 19.25 -18.87
C GLY A 110 10.09 19.14 -17.38
N ARG A 111 9.73 20.27 -16.77
CA ARG A 111 9.23 20.29 -15.39
C ARG A 111 7.77 19.89 -15.37
N THR A 112 7.33 19.27 -14.28
CA THR A 112 5.94 18.88 -14.05
C THR A 112 5.40 19.47 -12.75
N THR A 113 4.08 19.63 -12.64
CA THR A 113 3.38 20.21 -11.47
C THR A 113 1.88 19.89 -11.50
N CYS A 114 1.18 20.12 -10.39
CA CYS A 114 -0.28 20.13 -10.28
C CYS A 114 -0.93 18.86 -10.82
N ALA A 115 -0.53 17.70 -10.29
CA ALA A 115 -1.13 16.43 -10.63
C ALA A 115 -2.56 16.30 -10.07
N TYR A 116 -3.39 15.45 -10.67
CA TYR A 116 -4.70 15.09 -10.14
C TYR A 116 -5.14 13.73 -10.68
N PHE A 117 -5.67 12.87 -9.81
CA PHE A 117 -6.33 11.63 -10.22
C PHE A 117 -7.67 11.94 -10.85
N LEU A 118 -8.03 11.24 -11.93
CA LEU A 118 -9.40 11.24 -12.43
C LEU A 118 -10.29 10.27 -11.64
N PRO A 119 -11.63 10.40 -11.69
CA PRO A 119 -12.55 9.61 -10.87
C PRO A 119 -12.49 8.08 -11.05
N ASP A 120 -11.79 7.59 -12.07
CA ASP A 120 -11.62 6.16 -12.33
C ASP A 120 -10.44 5.51 -11.57
N ASN A 121 -9.65 6.29 -10.83
CA ASN A 121 -8.42 5.84 -10.13
C ASN A 121 -7.33 5.28 -11.05
N GLU A 122 -7.47 5.46 -12.37
CA GLU A 122 -6.54 4.95 -13.39
C GLU A 122 -5.81 6.08 -14.09
N HIS A 123 -6.52 7.14 -14.44
CA HIS A 123 -5.94 8.26 -15.19
C HIS A 123 -5.47 9.38 -14.26
N ILE A 124 -4.35 9.99 -14.65
CA ILE A 124 -3.75 11.12 -13.94
C ILE A 124 -3.49 12.23 -14.95
N VAL A 125 -3.85 13.45 -14.60
CA VAL A 125 -3.47 14.66 -15.34
C VAL A 125 -2.40 15.41 -14.56
N TYR A 126 -1.46 16.03 -15.24
CA TYR A 126 -0.46 16.92 -14.64
C TYR A 126 -0.02 17.98 -15.66
N GLY A 127 0.41 19.14 -15.18
CA GLY A 127 1.01 20.18 -16.01
C GLY A 127 2.44 19.82 -16.38
N SER A 128 2.86 20.08 -17.62
CA SER A 128 4.22 19.83 -18.08
C SER A 128 4.73 20.95 -18.99
N THR A 129 6.03 21.27 -18.87
CA THR A 129 6.72 22.16 -19.82
C THR A 129 7.37 21.40 -20.97
N HIS A 130 7.12 20.09 -21.10
CA HIS A 130 7.66 19.28 -22.18
C HIS A 130 7.08 19.76 -23.51
N LEU A 131 7.94 20.34 -24.36
CA LEU A 131 7.59 20.67 -25.73
C LEU A 131 7.81 19.44 -26.61
N VAL A 132 6.77 19.02 -27.33
CA VAL A 132 6.82 17.96 -28.35
C VAL A 132 7.22 18.51 -29.72
#